data_AF-A0A813BBI0-F1
#
_entry.id   AF-A0A813BBI0-F1
#
_cell.length_a   1.000
_cell.length_b   1.000
_cell.length_c   1.000
_cell.angle_alpha   90.00
_cell.angle_beta   90.00
_cell.angle_gamma   90.00
#
_symmetry.space_group_name_H-M   'P 1'
#
loop_
_entity.id
_entity.type
_entity.pdbx_description
1 polymer ?
#
loop_
_entity_poly.entity_id
_entity_poly.type
_entity_poly.pdbx_seq_one_letter_code
_entity_poly.pdbx_strand_id
1 'polypeptide(L)'
;VAAFVENSSYPVYDRKARCGVWRTVLARVNPKGDMLVMVQTTTMKEEDRSAFVDPFVTELAASGLGICSIYHLYNDEVTDAPRPNALVTPLHGKPRLEMPMLELKLEIGPLSFFNPNTTTCRFLMETAIRYLKLRKSDILLDIFCGIGTIGLCAAGYCAKVIGVDIVEENIEDARRNAQQNSILNTEFIVGKAEEVVPKILGDMDTSLEVIAVVDPSRAGSVISEL
;
A
#
# COMPACT_ATOMS: atom_id res chain seq x y z
N VAL A 1 11.15 14.94 -15.69
CA VAL A 1 10.79 15.45 -14.34
C VAL A 1 11.64 16.65 -13.94
N ALA A 2 12.95 16.52 -13.65
CA ALA A 2 13.79 17.65 -13.22
C ALA A 2 13.70 18.87 -14.17
N ALA A 3 13.89 18.64 -15.48
CA ALA A 3 13.78 19.70 -16.48
C ALA A 3 12.40 20.40 -16.48
N PHE A 4 11.30 19.67 -16.28
CA PHE A 4 9.97 20.27 -16.18
C PHE A 4 9.83 21.15 -14.94
N VAL A 5 10.31 20.64 -13.80
CA VAL A 5 10.29 21.37 -12.52
C VAL A 5 11.17 22.62 -12.57
N GLU A 6 12.32 22.56 -13.23
CA GLU A 6 13.23 23.71 -13.41
C GLU A 6 12.67 24.77 -14.35
N ASN A 7 11.90 24.36 -15.37
CA ASN A 7 11.24 25.27 -16.32
C ASN A 7 9.89 25.79 -15.82
N SER A 8 9.45 25.36 -14.64
CA SER A 8 8.22 25.81 -14.00
C SER A 8 8.32 27.24 -13.46
N SER A 9 7.21 27.98 -13.51
CA SER A 9 7.05 29.25 -12.79
C SER A 9 6.95 29.10 -11.27
N TYR A 10 6.82 27.88 -10.75
CA TYR A 10 6.67 27.57 -9.34
C TYR A 10 7.95 26.97 -8.75
N PRO A 11 8.45 27.53 -7.63
CA PRO A 11 9.70 27.07 -7.06
C PRO A 11 9.55 25.70 -6.36
N VAL A 12 10.66 24.98 -6.30
CA VAL A 12 10.79 23.79 -5.45
C VAL A 12 10.63 24.18 -3.99
N TYR A 13 9.97 23.34 -3.21
CA TYR A 13 9.73 23.55 -1.79
C TYR A 13 11.03 23.51 -1.00
N ASP A 14 11.38 24.62 -0.35
CA ASP A 14 12.49 24.72 0.58
C ASP A 14 12.00 24.33 1.98
N ARG A 15 12.53 23.22 2.51
CA ARG A 15 12.15 22.70 3.84
C ARG A 15 12.57 23.61 5.01
N LYS A 16 13.62 24.41 4.85
CA LYS A 16 14.11 25.34 5.88
C LYS A 16 13.28 26.62 5.87
N ALA A 17 13.08 27.21 4.70
CA ALA A 17 12.30 28.43 4.54
C ALA A 17 10.78 28.17 4.61
N ARG A 18 10.36 26.89 4.45
CA ARG A 18 8.96 26.43 4.43
C ARG A 18 8.12 27.16 3.39
N CYS A 19 8.69 27.32 2.20
CA CYS A 19 8.03 27.99 1.08
C CYS A 19 8.34 27.29 -0.24
N GLY A 20 7.51 27.55 -1.24
CA GLY A 20 7.55 26.91 -2.55
C GLY A 20 6.45 25.88 -2.73
N VAL A 21 6.41 25.25 -3.89
CA VAL A 21 5.25 24.49 -4.34
C VAL A 21 5.56 23.02 -4.57
N TRP A 22 6.59 22.70 -5.35
CA TRP A 22 6.92 21.30 -5.63
C TRP A 22 7.56 20.63 -4.43
N ARG A 23 6.96 19.56 -3.93
CA ARG A 23 7.50 18.84 -2.77
C ARG A 23 8.21 17.56 -3.17
N THR A 24 7.45 16.58 -3.63
CA THR A 24 7.99 15.27 -3.99
C THR A 24 7.32 14.73 -5.23
N VAL A 25 8.05 13.91 -5.98
CA VAL A 25 7.51 13.06 -7.03
C VAL A 25 7.92 11.65 -6.66
N LEU A 26 6.94 10.81 -6.33
CA LEU A 26 7.15 9.42 -5.97
C LEU A 26 6.71 8.55 -7.15
N ALA A 27 7.61 7.70 -7.63
CA ALA A 27 7.30 6.72 -8.66
C ALA A 27 7.36 5.31 -8.05
N ARG A 28 6.31 4.52 -8.29
CA ARG A 28 6.29 3.08 -8.06
C ARG A 28 6.37 2.40 -9.41
N VAL A 29 7.28 1.45 -9.54
CA VAL A 29 7.54 0.76 -10.80
C VAL A 29 7.45 -0.74 -10.56
N ASN A 30 6.63 -1.43 -11.35
CA ASN A 30 6.58 -2.89 -11.30
C ASN A 30 7.73 -3.49 -12.15
N PRO A 31 8.05 -4.80 -12.02
CA PRO A 31 9.10 -5.42 -12.80
C PRO A 31 8.89 -5.41 -14.33
N LYS A 32 7.68 -5.14 -14.82
CA LYS A 32 7.37 -4.98 -16.25
C LYS A 32 7.70 -3.57 -16.77
N GLY A 33 7.92 -2.61 -15.88
CA GLY A 33 8.16 -1.21 -16.21
C GLY A 33 6.92 -0.32 -16.16
N ASP A 34 5.74 -0.85 -15.77
CA ASP A 34 4.56 0.00 -15.56
C ASP A 34 4.78 0.89 -14.33
N MET A 35 4.40 2.16 -14.44
CA MET A 35 4.65 3.15 -13.40
C MET A 35 3.37 3.83 -12.90
N LEU A 36 3.24 3.89 -11.58
CA LEU A 36 2.32 4.79 -10.88
C LEU A 36 3.13 5.94 -10.30
N VAL A 37 2.79 7.17 -10.67
CA VAL A 37 3.46 8.38 -10.20
C VAL A 37 2.54 9.19 -9.30
N MET A 38 3.03 9.60 -8.14
CA MET A 38 2.35 10.51 -7.24
C MET A 38 3.14 11.82 -7.16
N VAL A 39 2.46 12.91 -7.51
CA VAL A 39 2.99 14.26 -7.51
C VAL A 39 2.49 14.99 -6.26
N GLN A 40 3.40 15.49 -5.45
CA GLN A 40 3.06 16.20 -4.22
C GLN A 40 3.42 17.68 -4.34
N THR A 41 2.46 18.55 -4.03
CA THR A 41 2.66 20.01 -3.99
C THR A 41 2.12 20.59 -2.68
N THR A 42 2.48 21.83 -2.35
CA THR A 42 1.71 22.62 -1.37
C THR A 42 0.34 22.96 -1.93
N THR A 43 -0.61 23.30 -1.06
CA THR A 43 -1.96 23.71 -1.45
C THR A 43 -1.91 24.97 -2.30
N MET A 44 -2.69 24.96 -3.39
CA MET A 44 -2.90 26.11 -4.28
C MET A 44 -4.35 26.09 -4.78
N LYS A 45 -4.78 27.15 -5.47
CA LYS A 45 -6.12 27.17 -6.09
C LYS A 45 -6.19 26.16 -7.22
N GLU A 46 -7.37 25.62 -7.49
CA GLU A 46 -7.55 24.55 -8.47
C GLU A 46 -7.23 25.01 -9.89
N GLU A 47 -7.48 26.29 -10.20
CA GLU A 47 -7.11 26.89 -11.49
C GLU A 47 -5.58 26.94 -11.65
N ASP A 48 -4.87 27.32 -10.59
CA ASP A 48 -3.41 27.38 -10.56
C ASP A 48 -2.80 25.96 -10.65
N ARG A 49 -3.40 24.98 -9.96
CA ARG A 49 -3.02 23.56 -10.08
C ARG A 49 -3.21 23.07 -11.51
N SER A 50 -4.38 23.30 -12.10
CA SER A 50 -4.71 22.78 -13.44
C SER A 50 -3.81 23.39 -14.50
N ALA A 51 -3.57 24.71 -14.45
CA ALA A 51 -2.67 25.40 -15.37
C ALA A 51 -1.25 24.83 -15.35
N PHE A 52 -0.88 24.11 -14.29
CA PHE A 52 0.49 23.77 -14.00
C PHE A 52 0.81 22.27 -13.93
N VAL A 53 -0.01 21.53 -13.21
CA VAL A 53 0.09 20.07 -13.06
C VAL A 53 -0.42 19.38 -14.31
N ASP A 54 -1.40 19.92 -15.03
CA ASP A 54 -1.93 19.24 -16.22
C ASP A 54 -0.93 19.18 -17.39
N PRO A 55 -0.12 20.23 -17.67
CA PRO A 55 1.01 20.12 -18.59
C PRO A 55 2.04 19.07 -18.15
N PHE A 56 2.34 18.99 -16.84
CA PHE A 56 3.26 17.96 -16.30
C PHE A 56 2.71 16.56 -16.55
N VAL A 57 1.43 16.35 -16.24
CA VAL A 57 0.72 15.09 -16.45
C VAL A 57 0.73 14.72 -17.94
N THR A 58 0.51 15.69 -18.82
CA THR A 58 0.50 15.48 -20.28
C THR A 58 1.87 15.06 -20.79
N GLU A 59 2.93 15.77 -20.41
CA GLU A 59 4.30 15.43 -20.80
C GLU A 59 4.72 14.06 -20.24
N LEU A 60 4.39 13.79 -18.97
CA LEU A 60 4.73 12.54 -18.32
C LEU A 60 3.98 11.35 -18.95
N ALA A 61 2.69 11.49 -19.24
CA ALA A 61 1.92 10.46 -19.94
C ALA A 61 2.46 10.19 -21.36
N ALA A 62 2.98 11.22 -22.04
CA ALA A 62 3.56 11.10 -23.38
C ALA A 62 5.04 10.66 -23.38
N SER A 63 5.67 10.46 -22.23
CA SER A 63 7.12 10.28 -22.13
C SER A 63 7.63 8.91 -22.58
N GLY A 64 6.74 7.96 -22.88
CA GLY A 64 7.10 6.59 -23.23
C GLY A 64 7.66 5.75 -22.08
N LEU A 65 7.59 6.24 -20.82
CA LEU A 65 8.16 5.57 -19.63
C LEU A 65 7.23 4.51 -19.01
N GLY A 66 6.19 4.05 -19.73
CA GLY A 66 5.24 3.08 -19.16
C GLY A 66 4.35 3.66 -18.05
N ILE A 67 4.08 4.98 -18.08
CA ILE A 67 3.22 5.63 -17.08
C ILE A 67 1.79 5.11 -17.23
N CYS A 68 1.34 4.32 -16.27
CA CYS A 68 -0.01 3.75 -16.27
C CYS A 68 -0.95 4.47 -15.31
N SER A 69 -0.43 5.31 -14.41
CA SER A 69 -1.21 6.03 -13.41
C SER A 69 -0.48 7.30 -12.95
N ILE A 70 -1.21 8.41 -12.83
CA ILE A 70 -0.70 9.64 -12.21
C ILE A 70 -1.71 10.14 -11.19
N TYR A 71 -1.22 10.40 -9.99
CA TYR A 71 -1.96 10.97 -8.87
C TYR A 71 -1.32 12.28 -8.42
N HIS A 72 -2.15 13.11 -7.80
CA HIS A 72 -1.71 14.34 -7.16
C HIS A 72 -2.17 14.40 -5.70
N LEU A 73 -1.32 14.96 -4.86
CA LEU A 73 -1.54 15.08 -3.42
C LEU A 73 -1.09 16.47 -2.96
N TYR A 74 -1.98 17.19 -2.27
CA TYR A 74 -1.58 18.37 -1.52
C TYR A 74 -0.95 17.99 -0.19
N ASN A 75 0.12 18.68 0.20
CA ASN A 75 0.74 18.53 1.49
C ASN A 75 1.41 19.83 1.97
N ASP A 76 0.84 20.44 3.01
CA ASP A 76 1.42 21.62 3.68
C ASP A 76 2.16 21.27 4.97
N GLU A 77 2.37 19.98 5.25
CA GLU A 77 3.06 19.55 6.47
C GLU A 77 4.56 19.82 6.46
N VAL A 78 5.14 19.77 7.66
CA VAL A 78 6.59 19.83 7.83
C VAL A 78 7.27 18.60 7.20
N THR A 79 6.60 17.45 7.19
CA THR A 79 7.10 16.20 6.61
C THR A 79 6.45 15.94 5.26
N ASP A 80 7.06 15.08 4.44
CA ASP A 80 6.50 14.67 3.15
C ASP A 80 5.56 13.46 3.26
N ALA A 81 5.41 12.91 4.48
CA ALA A 81 4.48 11.83 4.75
C ALA A 81 3.04 12.34 4.52
N PRO A 82 2.23 11.62 3.72
CA PRO A 82 0.81 11.91 3.60
C PRO A 82 0.13 11.84 4.97
N ARG A 83 -0.76 12.80 5.26
CA ARG A 83 -1.60 12.74 6.45
C ARG A 83 -2.59 11.57 6.35
N PRO A 84 -3.10 11.06 7.49
CA PRO A 84 -4.33 10.27 7.48
C PRO A 84 -5.44 11.04 6.73
N ASN A 85 -6.19 10.36 5.87
CA ASN A 85 -7.27 10.93 5.05
C ASN A 85 -6.83 12.03 4.07
N ALA A 86 -5.55 12.06 3.69
CA ALA A 86 -5.10 13.01 2.68
C ALA A 86 -5.83 12.76 1.34
N LEU A 87 -6.36 13.83 0.74
CA LEU A 87 -7.05 13.75 -0.54
C LEU A 87 -6.03 13.48 -1.65
N VAL A 88 -6.10 12.28 -2.23
CA VAL A 88 -5.29 11.89 -3.38
C VAL A 88 -6.15 11.93 -4.64
N THR A 89 -5.84 12.86 -5.54
CA THR A 89 -6.64 13.12 -6.74
C THR A 89 -6.09 12.34 -7.93
N PRO A 90 -6.86 11.44 -8.56
CA PRO A 90 -6.44 10.77 -9.79
C PRO A 90 -6.42 11.76 -10.95
N LEU A 91 -5.31 11.83 -11.67
CA LEU A 91 -5.14 12.74 -12.81
C LEU A 91 -5.01 11.99 -14.15
N HIS A 92 -4.51 10.76 -14.14
CA HIS A 92 -4.33 9.97 -15.35
C HIS A 92 -4.33 8.47 -15.07
N GLY A 93 -4.87 7.69 -16.03
CA GLY A 93 -4.65 6.26 -16.11
C GLY A 93 -5.44 5.42 -15.10
N LYS A 94 -4.90 4.25 -14.77
CA LYS A 94 -5.52 3.25 -13.90
C LYS A 94 -5.43 3.66 -12.43
N PRO A 95 -6.38 3.24 -11.58
CA PRO A 95 -6.33 3.61 -10.17
C PRO A 95 -5.21 2.90 -9.39
N ARG A 96 -4.68 1.78 -9.91
CA ARG A 96 -3.78 0.90 -9.18
C ARG A 96 -2.67 0.36 -10.08
N LEU A 97 -1.57 0.00 -9.44
CA LEU A 97 -0.44 -0.67 -10.06
C LEU A 97 -0.46 -2.15 -9.69
N GLU A 98 -0.37 -3.04 -10.69
CA GLU A 98 -0.20 -4.48 -10.46
C GLU A 98 1.27 -4.76 -10.11
N MET A 99 1.50 -5.36 -8.95
CA MET A 99 2.78 -5.84 -8.45
C MET A 99 2.78 -7.37 -8.34
N PRO A 100 3.76 -8.08 -8.92
CA PRO A 100 3.89 -9.51 -8.72
C PRO A 100 4.42 -9.81 -7.32
N MET A 101 3.83 -10.81 -6.66
CA MET A 101 4.33 -11.38 -5.40
C MET A 101 4.13 -12.89 -5.40
N LEU A 102 5.22 -13.66 -5.47
CA LEU A 102 5.16 -15.10 -5.72
C LEU A 102 4.27 -15.41 -6.95
N GLU A 103 3.28 -16.28 -6.80
CA GLU A 103 2.31 -16.63 -7.83
C GLU A 103 1.11 -15.66 -7.91
N LEU A 104 1.12 -14.60 -7.09
CA LEU A 104 0.01 -13.66 -6.98
C LEU A 104 0.26 -12.36 -7.74
N LYS A 105 -0.84 -11.73 -8.12
CA LYS A 105 -0.89 -10.35 -8.62
C LYS A 105 -1.56 -9.49 -7.57
N LEU A 106 -0.80 -8.58 -6.97
CA LEU A 106 -1.29 -7.67 -5.94
C LEU A 106 -1.47 -6.28 -6.55
N GLU A 107 -2.66 -5.74 -6.47
CA GLU A 107 -2.95 -4.37 -6.82
C GLU A 107 -2.64 -3.42 -5.65
N ILE A 108 -1.78 -2.44 -5.92
CA ILE A 108 -1.41 -1.41 -4.94
C ILE A 108 -1.91 -0.04 -5.39
N GLY A 109 -2.48 0.71 -4.44
CA GLY A 109 -2.86 2.11 -4.61
C GLY A 109 -1.66 3.06 -4.42
N PRO A 110 -1.88 4.38 -4.62
CA PRO A 110 -0.83 5.40 -4.47
C PRO A 110 -0.24 5.43 -3.05
N LEU A 111 -1.08 5.26 -2.03
CA LEU A 111 -0.69 5.31 -0.62
C LEU A 111 -0.43 3.94 0.02
N SER A 112 -0.75 2.84 -0.66
CA SER A 112 -0.61 1.49 -0.09
C SER A 112 0.85 1.20 0.25
N PHE A 113 1.11 0.61 1.43
CA PHE A 113 2.46 0.16 1.76
C PHE A 113 2.80 -1.08 0.93
N PHE A 114 3.97 -1.06 0.30
CA PHE A 114 4.50 -2.21 -0.43
C PHE A 114 6.02 -2.15 -0.43
N ASN A 115 6.69 -3.28 -0.17
CA ASN A 115 8.14 -3.31 -0.10
C ASN A 115 8.75 -2.98 -1.48
N PRO A 116 9.56 -1.92 -1.61
CA PRO A 116 10.07 -1.47 -2.91
C PRO A 116 11.07 -2.47 -3.51
N ASN A 117 11.72 -3.28 -2.68
CA ASN A 117 12.60 -4.36 -3.13
C ASN A 117 11.78 -5.66 -3.28
N THR A 118 11.15 -5.83 -4.44
CA THR A 118 10.33 -7.01 -4.78
C THR A 118 11.11 -8.32 -4.69
N THR A 119 12.39 -8.32 -5.08
CA THR A 119 13.26 -9.51 -5.02
C THR A 119 13.46 -9.98 -3.58
N THR A 120 13.83 -9.07 -2.67
CA THR A 120 13.99 -9.40 -1.25
C THR A 120 12.64 -9.73 -0.60
N CYS A 121 11.58 -9.00 -0.95
CA CYS A 121 10.25 -9.26 -0.43
C CYS A 121 9.77 -10.67 -0.81
N ARG A 122 10.03 -11.13 -2.04
CA ARG A 122 9.75 -12.50 -2.47
C ARG A 122 10.42 -13.53 -1.55
N PHE A 123 11.73 -13.37 -1.28
CA PHE A 123 12.46 -14.28 -0.39
C PHE A 123 11.93 -14.24 1.05
N LEU A 124 11.56 -13.05 1.54
CA LEU A 124 10.94 -12.88 2.85
C LEU A 124 9.61 -13.64 2.93
N MET A 125 8.75 -13.52 1.92
CA MET A 125 7.47 -14.24 1.87
C MET A 125 7.67 -15.76 1.83
N GLU A 126 8.56 -16.27 0.98
CA GLU A 126 8.89 -17.71 0.92
C GLU A 126 9.40 -18.24 2.27
N THR A 127 10.23 -17.44 2.95
CA THR A 127 10.78 -17.79 4.25
C THR A 127 9.71 -17.78 5.33
N ALA A 128 8.89 -16.72 5.40
CA ALA A 128 7.79 -16.62 6.36
C ALA A 128 6.82 -17.79 6.23
N ILE A 129 6.33 -18.08 5.03
CA ILE A 129 5.39 -19.20 4.76
C ILE A 129 5.99 -20.53 5.21
N ARG A 130 7.28 -20.76 4.94
CA ARG A 130 7.98 -21.98 5.38
C ARG A 130 8.06 -22.09 6.91
N TYR A 131 8.30 -20.97 7.59
CA TYR A 131 8.44 -20.93 9.05
C TYR A 131 7.10 -21.11 9.76
N LEU A 132 5.99 -20.69 9.15
CA LEU A 132 4.65 -20.90 9.69
C LEU A 132 4.28 -22.39 9.77
N LYS A 133 4.87 -23.26 8.93
CA LYS A 133 4.63 -24.72 8.91
C LYS A 133 3.12 -25.08 8.89
N LEU A 134 2.34 -24.28 8.17
CA LEU A 134 0.89 -24.41 8.09
C LEU A 134 0.46 -25.78 7.55
N ARG A 135 -0.60 -26.32 8.13
CA ARG A 135 -1.36 -27.47 7.64
C ARG A 135 -2.69 -26.99 7.07
N LYS A 136 -3.28 -27.80 6.18
CA LYS A 136 -4.59 -27.51 5.56
C LYS A 136 -5.75 -27.38 6.54
N SER A 137 -5.58 -27.80 7.79
CA SER A 137 -6.56 -27.68 8.88
C SER A 137 -6.41 -26.40 9.70
N ASP A 138 -5.28 -25.70 9.58
CA ASP A 138 -4.93 -24.61 10.48
C ASP A 138 -5.59 -23.29 10.06
N ILE A 139 -5.75 -22.38 11.01
CA ILE A 139 -6.17 -21.01 10.76
C ILE A 139 -4.94 -20.11 10.87
N LEU A 140 -4.71 -19.29 9.85
CA LEU A 140 -3.68 -18.25 9.88
C LEU A 140 -4.31 -16.92 10.31
N LEU A 141 -3.78 -16.33 11.36
CA LEU A 141 -4.10 -14.97 11.77
C LEU A 141 -2.98 -14.02 11.29
N ASP A 142 -3.29 -13.15 10.32
CA ASP A 142 -2.36 -12.17 9.74
C ASP A 142 -2.59 -10.79 10.38
N ILE A 143 -1.78 -10.45 11.38
CA ILE A 143 -1.94 -9.24 12.20
C ILE A 143 -1.08 -8.12 11.61
N PHE A 144 -1.69 -6.94 11.40
CA PHE A 144 -1.14 -5.84 10.59
C PHE A 144 -1.01 -6.24 9.12
N CYS A 145 -2.06 -6.89 8.59
CA CYS A 145 -2.00 -7.55 7.29
C CYS A 145 -1.77 -6.59 6.10
N GLY A 146 -1.99 -5.28 6.27
CA GLY A 146 -1.95 -4.31 5.19
C GLY A 146 -2.86 -4.75 4.05
N ILE A 147 -2.32 -4.76 2.82
CA ILE A 147 -3.04 -5.21 1.61
C ILE A 147 -3.18 -6.75 1.51
N GLY A 148 -2.92 -7.49 2.58
CA GLY A 148 -3.07 -8.94 2.67
C GLY A 148 -1.89 -9.75 2.11
N THR A 149 -0.71 -9.15 1.93
CA THR A 149 0.42 -9.79 1.22
C THR A 149 0.79 -11.15 1.81
N ILE A 150 1.02 -11.22 3.13
CA ILE A 150 1.47 -12.46 3.79
C ILE A 150 0.34 -13.49 3.77
N GLY A 151 -0.83 -13.11 4.28
CA GLY A 151 -2.01 -13.96 4.37
C GLY A 151 -2.42 -14.55 3.02
N LEU A 152 -2.47 -13.75 1.95
CA LEU A 152 -2.82 -14.23 0.62
C LEU A 152 -1.77 -15.20 0.06
N CYS A 153 -0.48 -14.94 0.25
CA CYS A 153 0.57 -15.88 -0.16
C CYS A 153 0.51 -17.20 0.63
N ALA A 154 0.03 -17.17 1.87
CA ALA A 154 -0.11 -18.34 2.73
C ALA A 154 -1.47 -19.05 2.61
N ALA A 155 -2.46 -18.44 1.96
CA ALA A 155 -3.85 -18.93 1.89
C ALA A 155 -3.96 -20.34 1.29
N GLY A 156 -3.06 -20.68 0.36
CA GLY A 156 -2.98 -22.01 -0.23
C GLY A 156 -2.48 -23.10 0.72
N TYR A 157 -2.03 -22.80 1.93
CA TYR A 157 -1.43 -23.75 2.87
C TYR A 157 -2.25 -23.99 4.14
N CYS A 158 -3.34 -23.25 4.33
CA CYS A 158 -4.19 -23.29 5.53
C CYS A 158 -5.67 -23.48 5.19
N ALA A 159 -6.51 -23.71 6.21
CA ALA A 159 -7.95 -23.79 6.06
C ALA A 159 -8.56 -22.41 5.79
N LYS A 160 -8.14 -21.42 6.58
CA LYS A 160 -8.65 -20.04 6.55
C LYS A 160 -7.57 -19.06 6.93
N VAL A 161 -7.59 -17.89 6.30
CA VAL A 161 -6.80 -16.71 6.70
C VAL A 161 -7.73 -15.67 7.28
N ILE A 162 -7.37 -15.10 8.42
CA ILE A 162 -8.04 -13.94 9.01
C ILE A 162 -7.01 -12.82 9.12
N GLY A 163 -7.18 -11.75 8.33
CA GLY A 163 -6.32 -10.58 8.35
C GLY A 163 -6.93 -9.44 9.16
N VAL A 164 -6.11 -8.76 9.96
CA VAL A 164 -6.51 -7.60 10.76
C VAL A 164 -5.59 -6.43 10.49
N ASP A 165 -6.16 -5.27 10.16
CA ASP A 165 -5.43 -4.01 9.99
C ASP A 165 -6.32 -2.84 10.43
N ILE A 166 -5.70 -1.78 10.95
CA ILE A 166 -6.43 -0.62 11.44
C ILE A 166 -6.86 0.32 10.31
N VAL A 167 -6.19 0.24 9.15
CA VAL A 167 -6.44 1.12 8.00
C VAL A 167 -7.49 0.48 7.10
N GLU A 168 -8.63 1.14 6.96
CA GLU A 168 -9.76 0.64 6.18
C GLU A 168 -9.38 0.41 4.70
N GLU A 169 -8.62 1.35 4.11
CA GLU A 169 -8.18 1.25 2.72
C GLU A 169 -7.27 0.04 2.49
N ASN A 170 -6.44 -0.34 3.46
CA ASN A 170 -5.61 -1.54 3.38
C ASN A 170 -6.48 -2.81 3.35
N ILE A 171 -7.51 -2.87 4.18
CA ILE A 171 -8.43 -4.01 4.24
C ILE A 171 -9.26 -4.12 2.95
N GLU A 172 -9.70 -3.00 2.38
CA GLU A 172 -10.34 -3.03 1.08
C GLU A 172 -9.38 -3.52 -0.04
N ASP A 173 -8.11 -3.10 0.01
CA ASP A 173 -7.06 -3.58 -0.90
C ASP A 173 -6.85 -5.08 -0.76
N ALA A 174 -6.82 -5.59 0.48
CA ALA A 174 -6.70 -7.01 0.77
C ALA A 174 -7.86 -7.82 0.19
N ARG A 175 -9.10 -7.34 0.33
CA ARG A 175 -10.29 -7.99 -0.27
C ARG A 175 -10.24 -7.99 -1.80
N ARG A 176 -9.83 -6.87 -2.41
CA ARG A 176 -9.62 -6.78 -3.86
C ARG A 176 -8.57 -7.76 -4.35
N ASN A 177 -7.43 -7.84 -3.65
CA ASN A 177 -6.35 -8.78 -3.97
C ASN A 177 -6.80 -10.23 -3.83
N ALA A 178 -7.58 -10.56 -2.80
CA ALA A 178 -8.18 -11.90 -2.64
C ALA A 178 -9.08 -12.25 -3.84
N GLN A 179 -9.97 -11.33 -4.21
CA GLN A 179 -10.87 -11.51 -5.36
C GLN A 179 -10.09 -11.67 -6.68
N GLN A 180 -9.12 -10.81 -6.94
CA GLN A 180 -8.29 -10.83 -8.14
C GLN A 180 -7.53 -12.15 -8.31
N ASN A 181 -7.10 -12.76 -7.20
CA ASN A 181 -6.39 -14.03 -7.20
C ASN A 181 -7.31 -15.24 -6.97
N SER A 182 -8.63 -15.03 -6.96
CA SER A 182 -9.63 -16.09 -6.73
C SER A 182 -9.43 -16.85 -5.41
N ILE A 183 -8.98 -16.16 -4.37
CA ILE A 183 -8.73 -16.73 -3.04
C ILE A 183 -9.97 -16.51 -2.18
N LEU A 184 -10.68 -17.59 -1.87
CA LEU A 184 -11.99 -17.56 -1.21
C LEU A 184 -11.95 -17.85 0.30
N ASN A 185 -10.83 -18.37 0.80
CA ASN A 185 -10.67 -18.76 2.20
C ASN A 185 -10.03 -17.66 3.05
N THR A 186 -10.35 -16.40 2.77
CA THR A 186 -9.82 -15.25 3.51
C THR A 186 -10.94 -14.37 4.07
N GLU A 187 -10.69 -13.80 5.23
CA GLU A 187 -11.52 -12.79 5.87
C GLU A 187 -10.62 -11.63 6.32
N PHE A 188 -11.00 -10.39 6.03
CA PHE A 188 -10.22 -9.21 6.37
C PHE A 188 -11.07 -8.23 7.19
N ILE A 189 -10.57 -7.86 8.36
CA ILE A 189 -11.30 -7.12 9.38
C ILE A 189 -10.58 -5.80 9.69
N VAL A 190 -11.34 -4.70 9.64
CA VAL A 190 -10.84 -3.38 10.04
C VAL A 190 -10.88 -3.28 11.56
N GLY A 191 -9.76 -2.95 12.18
CA GLY A 191 -9.72 -2.62 13.59
C GLY A 191 -8.34 -2.76 14.21
N LYS A 192 -8.26 -2.38 15.47
CA LYS A 192 -7.06 -2.53 16.28
C LYS A 192 -6.84 -3.99 16.63
N ALA A 193 -5.60 -4.46 16.50
CA ALA A 193 -5.24 -5.84 16.80
C ALA A 193 -5.63 -6.23 18.24
N GLU A 194 -5.38 -5.35 19.22
CA GLU A 194 -5.69 -5.56 20.63
C GLU A 194 -7.20 -5.66 20.94
N GLU A 195 -8.06 -5.16 20.06
CA GLU A 195 -9.52 -5.23 20.24
C GLU A 195 -10.15 -6.37 19.44
N VAL A 196 -9.60 -6.66 18.27
CA VAL A 196 -10.18 -7.59 17.28
C VAL A 196 -9.70 -9.02 17.53
N VAL A 197 -8.40 -9.22 17.81
CA VAL A 197 -7.84 -10.56 17.98
C VAL A 197 -8.43 -11.32 19.16
N PRO A 198 -8.58 -10.73 20.37
CA PRO A 198 -9.19 -11.45 21.50
C PRO A 198 -10.64 -11.90 21.22
N LYS A 199 -11.41 -11.10 20.47
CA LYS A 199 -12.79 -11.47 20.08
C LYS A 199 -12.79 -12.66 19.12
N ILE A 200 -11.94 -12.61 18.10
CA ILE A 200 -11.78 -13.70 17.13
C ILE A 200 -11.38 -15.00 17.84
N LEU A 201 -10.40 -14.95 18.74
CA LEU A 201 -9.94 -16.12 19.48
C LEU A 201 -11.00 -16.63 20.47
N GLY A 202 -11.76 -15.74 21.11
CA GLY A 202 -12.84 -16.10 22.02
C GLY A 202 -14.03 -16.78 21.33
N ASP A 203 -14.28 -16.45 20.07
CA ASP A 203 -15.35 -17.05 19.25
C ASP A 203 -14.92 -18.34 18.51
N MET A 204 -13.62 -18.67 18.52
CA MET A 204 -13.09 -19.83 17.80
C MET A 204 -13.21 -21.15 18.58
N ASP A 205 -13.38 -22.24 17.84
CA ASP A 205 -13.29 -23.59 18.39
C ASP A 205 -11.86 -23.87 18.83
N THR A 206 -11.68 -24.10 20.13
CA THR A 206 -10.38 -24.39 20.77
C THR A 206 -9.69 -25.65 20.26
N SER A 207 -10.38 -26.52 19.51
CA SER A 207 -9.77 -27.68 18.85
C SER A 207 -9.02 -27.33 17.56
N LEU A 208 -9.18 -26.12 17.03
CA LEU A 208 -8.48 -25.64 15.85
C LEU A 208 -7.11 -25.07 16.23
N GLU A 209 -6.10 -25.41 15.42
CA GLU A 209 -4.78 -24.81 15.54
C GLU A 209 -4.79 -23.42 14.89
N VAL A 210 -4.46 -22.39 15.66
CA VAL A 210 -4.34 -21.01 15.20
C VAL A 210 -2.87 -20.61 15.22
N ILE A 211 -2.34 -20.24 14.05
CA ILE A 211 -0.98 -19.75 13.90
C ILE A 211 -1.06 -18.27 13.55
N ALA A 212 -0.35 -17.42 14.28
CA ALA A 212 -0.31 -15.99 14.04
C ALA A 212 0.99 -15.55 13.35
N VAL A 213 0.87 -14.60 12.42
CA VAL A 213 1.97 -13.83 11.87
C VAL A 213 1.74 -12.35 12.16
N VAL A 214 2.82 -11.63 12.49
CA VAL A 214 2.75 -10.23 12.88
C VAL A 214 3.81 -9.45 12.09
N ASP A 215 3.39 -8.45 11.33
CA ASP A 215 4.28 -7.54 10.58
C ASP A 215 4.01 -6.08 10.95
N PRO A 216 4.41 -5.63 12.16
CA PRO A 216 4.07 -4.32 12.66
C PRO A 216 4.88 -3.21 11.98
N SER A 217 4.39 -1.98 12.06
CA SER A 217 5.13 -0.80 11.61
C SER A 217 6.45 -0.60 12.37
N ARG A 218 7.32 0.29 11.87
CA ARG A 218 8.63 0.62 12.49
C ARG A 218 8.55 1.10 13.94
N ALA A 219 7.40 1.62 14.40
CA ALA A 219 7.20 2.02 15.78
C ALA A 219 7.11 0.81 16.74
N GLY A 220 7.11 -0.42 16.20
CA GLY A 220 6.76 -1.62 16.92
C GLY A 220 5.25 -1.73 17.13
N SER A 221 4.84 -2.76 17.85
CA SER A 221 3.49 -2.89 18.37
C SER A 221 3.57 -3.34 19.82
N VAL A 222 2.77 -2.73 20.69
CA VAL A 222 2.50 -3.27 22.02
C VAL A 222 1.33 -4.23 21.87
N ILE A 223 1.63 -5.49 21.57
CA ILE A 223 0.66 -6.57 21.77
C ILE A 223 0.80 -6.97 23.24
N SER A 224 0.10 -6.28 24.13
CA SER A 224 0.04 -6.68 25.54
C SER A 224 -0.74 -8.00 25.62
N GLU A 225 -0.06 -9.06 26.06
CA GLU A 225 -0.57 -10.41 26.39
C GLU A 225 -1.91 -10.76 25.72
N LEU A 226 -1.84 -11.29 24.49
CA LEU A 226 -2.93 -12.03 23.83
C LEU A 226 -3.27 -13.30 24.61
#